data_AF-A0AA38WP08-F1
#
_entry.id   AF-A0AA38WP08-F1
#
_cell.length_a   1.000
_cell.length_b   1.000
_cell.length_c   1.000
_cell.angle_alpha   90.00
_cell.angle_beta   90.00
_cell.angle_gamma   90.00
#
_symmetry.space_group_name_H-M   'P 1'
#
loop_
_entity.id
_entity.type
_entity.pdbx_description
1 polymer ?
#
loop_
_entity_poly.entity_id
_entity_poly.type
_entity_poly.pdbx_seq_one_letter_code
_entity_poly.pdbx_strand_id
1 'polypeptide(L)'
;MGYEYQTTDDLIYEAIYYDDWGRVSETFKKHPELLTKPLNRWLETPLMIAVGTNQSHDFVKNLLSSLSKDHDLILNAIVAKSDEGDTALHYACQVGNMIDAKRLVTSWSKPATEIIFLKNTHGVTPLFSATSFGRKKEMLKYFYSLGILLSPTVGPLLQSTIDVGFPDIALKLVKNSSILYLQPSLNLLAKSNLFPSGSKLGFWHRCIYDRKSSSL
;
A
#
# COMPACT_ATOMS: atom_id res chain seq x y z
N MET A 1 27.21 -27.20 4.23
CA MET A 1 25.83 -26.72 4.48
C MET A 1 25.60 -25.28 4.01
N GLY A 2 26.53 -24.33 4.12
CA GLY A 2 26.29 -22.95 3.62
C GLY A 2 26.13 -22.80 2.09
N TYR A 3 26.86 -23.60 1.30
CA TYR A 3 26.83 -23.50 -0.17
C TYR A 3 25.57 -24.08 -0.84
N GLU A 4 24.90 -25.06 -0.24
CA GLU A 4 23.67 -25.67 -0.79
C GLU A 4 22.46 -24.72 -0.73
N TYR A 5 22.39 -23.90 0.33
CA TYR A 5 21.30 -22.94 0.50
C TYR A 5 21.40 -21.77 -0.48
N GLN A 6 22.61 -21.31 -0.81
CA GLN A 6 22.80 -20.21 -1.77
C GLN A 6 22.32 -20.62 -3.16
N THR A 7 22.65 -21.83 -3.61
CA THR A 7 22.18 -22.39 -4.89
C THR A 7 20.65 -22.60 -4.91
N THR A 8 20.05 -22.93 -3.76
CA THR A 8 18.58 -23.14 -3.67
C THR A 8 17.82 -21.81 -3.67
N ASP A 9 18.34 -20.80 -2.96
CA ASP A 9 17.74 -19.47 -2.93
C ASP A 9 17.80 -18.80 -4.32
N ASP A 10 18.93 -18.96 -5.03
CA ASP A 10 19.09 -18.50 -6.43
C ASP A 10 18.10 -19.21 -7.37
N LEU A 11 17.91 -20.53 -7.21
CA LEU A 11 16.94 -21.30 -7.99
C LEU A 11 15.51 -20.78 -7.78
N ILE A 12 15.13 -20.48 -6.54
CA ILE A 12 13.81 -19.92 -6.22
C ILE A 12 13.66 -18.54 -6.83
N TYR A 13 14.69 -17.69 -6.75
CA TYR A 13 14.67 -16.36 -7.35
C TYR A 13 14.48 -16.42 -8.88
N GLU A 14 15.23 -17.28 -9.58
CA GLU A 14 15.05 -17.49 -11.02
C GLU A 14 13.65 -17.99 -11.35
N ALA A 15 13.15 -18.99 -10.60
CA ALA A 15 11.82 -19.54 -10.82
C ALA A 15 10.72 -18.47 -10.64
N ILE A 16 10.88 -17.57 -9.66
CA ILE A 16 9.99 -16.42 -9.50
C ILE A 16 10.08 -15.52 -10.74
N TYR A 17 11.29 -15.13 -11.14
CA TYR A 17 11.49 -14.20 -12.26
C TYR A 17 10.89 -14.70 -13.58
N TYR A 18 10.96 -16.01 -13.83
CA TYR A 18 10.41 -16.66 -15.02
C TYR A 18 8.96 -17.16 -14.85
N ASP A 19 8.31 -16.89 -13.72
CA ASP A 19 6.97 -17.39 -13.37
C ASP A 19 6.84 -18.94 -13.43
N ASP A 20 7.95 -19.65 -13.19
CA ASP A 20 8.07 -21.11 -13.31
C ASP A 20 7.92 -21.79 -11.95
N TRP A 21 6.68 -21.91 -11.48
CA TRP A 21 6.37 -22.67 -10.26
C TRP A 21 6.80 -24.14 -10.35
N GLY A 22 6.77 -24.72 -11.56
CA GLY A 22 7.08 -26.14 -11.79
C GLY A 22 8.48 -26.50 -11.31
N ARG A 23 9.46 -25.63 -11.59
CA ARG A 23 10.89 -25.80 -11.25
C ARG A 23 11.16 -25.96 -9.75
N VAL A 24 10.32 -25.37 -8.90
CA VAL A 24 10.54 -25.33 -7.43
C VAL A 24 9.44 -26.01 -6.61
N SER A 25 8.33 -26.38 -7.24
CA SER A 25 7.17 -26.97 -6.57
C SER A 25 7.49 -28.23 -5.76
N GLU A 26 8.37 -29.10 -6.27
CA GLU A 26 8.77 -30.33 -5.57
C GLU A 26 9.72 -30.03 -4.39
N THR A 27 10.59 -29.04 -4.55
CA THR A 27 11.46 -28.55 -3.47
C THR A 27 10.63 -27.98 -2.33
N PHE A 28 9.61 -27.17 -2.63
CA PHE A 28 8.71 -26.63 -1.60
C PHE A 28 7.88 -27.70 -0.88
N LYS A 29 7.52 -28.80 -1.55
CA LYS A 29 6.84 -29.92 -0.87
C LYS A 29 7.75 -30.63 0.13
N LYS A 30 9.03 -30.80 -0.22
CA LYS A 30 10.04 -31.43 0.65
C LYS A 30 10.47 -30.51 1.79
N HIS A 31 10.52 -29.21 1.50
CA HIS A 31 11.02 -28.15 2.38
C HIS A 31 10.00 -27.00 2.48
N PRO A 32 8.89 -27.18 3.20
CA PRO A 32 7.83 -26.17 3.32
C PRO A 32 8.30 -24.87 3.98
N GLU A 33 9.39 -24.90 4.77
CA GLU A 33 10.03 -23.73 5.37
C GLU A 33 10.50 -22.71 4.31
N LEU A 34 10.82 -23.17 3.10
CA LEU A 34 11.28 -22.30 2.02
C LEU A 34 10.17 -21.41 1.45
N LEU A 35 8.90 -21.70 1.71
CA LEU A 35 7.77 -20.89 1.25
C LEU A 35 7.77 -19.49 1.88
N THR A 36 8.30 -19.37 3.09
CA THR A 36 8.32 -18.12 3.87
C THR A 36 9.72 -17.65 4.25
N LYS A 37 10.74 -18.49 4.07
CA LYS A 37 12.15 -18.14 4.30
C LYS A 37 12.56 -16.92 3.46
N PRO A 38 13.20 -15.90 4.06
CA PRO A 38 13.81 -14.82 3.30
C PRO A 38 14.90 -15.29 2.33
N LEU A 39 14.91 -14.77 1.11
CA LEU A 39 15.83 -15.18 0.04
C LEU A 39 17.07 -14.28 -0.11
N ASN A 40 17.07 -13.10 0.50
CA ASN A 40 18.14 -12.14 0.32
C ASN A 40 18.39 -11.27 1.57
N ARG A 41 19.39 -10.39 1.46
CA ARG A 41 19.83 -9.50 2.54
C ARG A 41 18.79 -8.47 2.99
N TRP A 42 17.75 -8.21 2.19
CA TRP A 42 16.65 -7.30 2.52
C TRP A 42 15.51 -8.02 3.22
N LEU A 43 15.73 -9.28 3.64
CA LEU A 43 14.74 -10.13 4.27
C LEU A 43 13.48 -10.33 3.42
N GLU A 44 13.58 -10.22 2.10
CA GLU A 44 12.44 -10.40 1.21
C GLU A 44 12.08 -11.89 1.09
N THR A 45 10.80 -12.19 1.25
CA THR A 45 10.26 -13.54 1.09
C THR A 45 9.96 -13.84 -0.38
N PRO A 46 9.81 -15.12 -0.79
CA PRO A 46 9.39 -15.48 -2.14
C PRO A 46 8.12 -14.76 -2.58
N LEU A 47 7.17 -14.56 -1.66
CA LEU A 47 5.92 -13.85 -1.91
C LEU A 47 6.14 -12.37 -2.24
N MET A 48 7.00 -11.68 -1.48
CA MET A 48 7.30 -10.25 -1.73
C MET A 48 7.95 -10.06 -3.10
N ILE A 49 8.96 -10.86 -3.41
CA ILE A 49 9.70 -10.78 -4.68
C ILE A 49 8.75 -11.06 -5.85
N ALA A 50 7.98 -12.15 -5.78
CA ALA A 50 7.04 -12.52 -6.83
C ALA A 50 5.99 -11.43 -7.08
N VAL A 51 5.44 -10.86 -6.00
CA VAL A 51 4.48 -9.74 -6.10
C VAL A 51 5.14 -8.47 -6.67
N GLY A 52 6.39 -8.19 -6.28
CA GLY A 52 7.17 -7.04 -6.75
C GLY A 52 7.48 -7.06 -8.24
N THR A 53 7.54 -8.25 -8.87
CA THR A 53 7.78 -8.35 -10.32
C THR A 53 6.65 -7.77 -11.17
N ASN A 54 5.42 -7.74 -10.63
CA ASN A 54 4.19 -7.42 -11.37
C ASN A 54 3.99 -8.26 -12.65
N GLN A 55 4.55 -9.47 -12.69
CA GLN A 55 4.49 -10.38 -13.85
C GLN A 55 4.30 -11.83 -13.42
N SER A 56 4.88 -12.24 -12.28
CA SER A 56 4.88 -13.62 -11.78
C SER A 56 3.56 -14.02 -11.08
N HIS A 57 2.44 -13.73 -11.73
CA HIS A 57 1.12 -13.90 -11.14
C HIS A 57 0.80 -15.39 -10.92
N ASP A 58 1.19 -16.31 -11.82
CA ASP A 58 0.87 -17.72 -11.62
C ASP A 58 1.69 -18.32 -10.48
N PHE A 59 2.94 -17.88 -10.32
CA PHE A 59 3.77 -18.19 -9.15
C PHE A 59 3.11 -17.71 -7.86
N VAL A 60 2.67 -16.45 -7.78
CA VAL A 60 1.97 -15.92 -6.59
C VAL A 60 0.72 -16.74 -6.27
N LYS A 61 -0.08 -17.07 -7.28
CA LYS A 61 -1.30 -17.89 -7.11
C LYS A 61 -0.96 -19.27 -6.52
N ASN A 62 0.04 -19.95 -7.06
CA ASN A 62 0.43 -21.28 -6.61
C ASN A 62 1.10 -21.25 -5.22
N LEU A 63 1.89 -20.21 -4.95
CA LEU A 63 2.50 -19.98 -3.64
C LEU A 63 1.43 -19.76 -2.57
N LEU A 64 0.49 -18.83 -2.79
CA LEU A 64 -0.63 -18.61 -1.87
C LEU A 64 -1.49 -19.86 -1.68
N SER A 65 -1.77 -20.61 -2.76
CA SER A 65 -2.53 -21.87 -2.66
C SER A 65 -1.80 -22.93 -1.82
N SER A 66 -0.47 -22.94 -1.86
CA SER A 66 0.36 -23.84 -1.06
C SER A 66 0.38 -23.42 0.41
N LEU A 67 0.45 -22.12 0.66
CA LEU A 67 0.39 -21.52 2.01
C LEU A 67 -1.00 -21.72 2.64
N SER A 68 -2.09 -21.64 1.87
CA SER A 68 -3.47 -21.80 2.33
C SER A 68 -3.77 -23.15 3.01
N LYS A 69 -2.87 -24.14 2.89
CA LYS A 69 -2.98 -25.42 3.60
C LYS A 69 -2.88 -25.26 5.11
N ASP A 70 -2.22 -24.20 5.57
CA ASP A 70 -2.10 -23.82 6.97
C ASP A 70 -2.52 -22.35 7.11
N HIS A 71 -3.61 -22.13 7.85
CA HIS A 71 -4.20 -20.82 8.02
C HIS A 71 -3.25 -19.82 8.71
N ASP A 72 -2.47 -20.26 9.69
CA ASP A 72 -1.55 -19.37 10.40
C ASP A 72 -0.33 -19.07 9.54
N LEU A 73 0.13 -20.06 8.76
CA LEU A 73 1.24 -19.88 7.82
C LEU A 73 0.92 -18.84 6.74
N ILE A 74 -0.25 -18.88 6.12
CA ILE A 74 -0.62 -17.90 5.09
C ILE A 74 -0.75 -16.49 5.66
N LEU A 75 -1.33 -16.35 6.85
CA LEU A 75 -1.44 -15.04 7.50
C LEU A 75 -0.05 -14.49 7.81
N ASN A 76 0.84 -15.30 8.39
CA ASN A 76 2.21 -14.93 8.69
C ASN A 76 3.00 -14.57 7.42
N ALA A 77 2.80 -15.29 6.31
CA ALA A 77 3.45 -14.99 5.04
C ALA A 77 3.00 -13.64 4.46
N ILE A 78 1.70 -13.32 4.54
CA ILE A 78 1.14 -12.05 4.04
C ILE A 78 1.64 -10.85 4.85
N VAL A 79 1.76 -10.99 6.17
CA VAL A 79 2.23 -9.90 7.07
C VAL A 79 3.72 -9.94 7.38
N ALA A 80 4.46 -10.88 6.79
CA ALA A 80 5.91 -10.91 6.85
C ALA A 80 6.47 -9.56 6.40
N LYS A 81 7.60 -9.17 6.97
CA LYS A 81 8.22 -7.86 6.74
C LYS A 81 9.64 -8.03 6.22
N SER A 82 9.98 -7.24 5.20
CA SER A 82 11.36 -7.02 4.77
C SER A 82 12.15 -6.26 5.84
N ASP A 83 13.44 -6.02 5.57
CA ASP A 83 14.33 -5.21 6.40
C ASP A 83 13.81 -3.77 6.59
N GLU A 84 13.19 -3.18 5.55
CA GLU A 84 12.51 -1.88 5.63
C GLU A 84 11.11 -1.96 6.29
N GLY A 85 10.68 -3.15 6.71
CA GLY A 85 9.37 -3.37 7.31
C GLY A 85 8.23 -3.51 6.29
N ASP A 86 8.54 -3.57 4.99
CA ASP A 86 7.55 -3.65 3.94
C ASP A 86 6.96 -5.06 3.85
N THR A 87 5.65 -5.12 3.68
CA THR A 87 4.89 -6.37 3.45
C THR A 87 4.70 -6.60 1.95
N ALA A 88 4.30 -7.81 1.54
CA ALA A 88 3.98 -8.08 0.13
C ALA A 88 2.96 -7.09 -0.47
N LEU A 89 2.02 -6.58 0.34
CA LEU A 89 1.07 -5.56 -0.11
C LEU A 89 1.74 -4.19 -0.35
N HIS A 90 2.78 -3.83 0.40
CA HIS A 90 3.59 -2.64 0.09
C HIS A 90 4.23 -2.76 -1.30
N TYR A 91 4.88 -3.89 -1.59
CA TYR A 91 5.47 -4.17 -2.90
C TYR A 91 4.43 -4.07 -4.01
N ALA A 92 3.28 -4.75 -3.85
CA ALA A 92 2.18 -4.67 -4.82
C ALA A 92 1.77 -3.21 -5.07
N CYS A 93 1.66 -2.44 -3.98
CA CYS A 93 1.31 -1.03 -4.06
C CYS A 93 2.38 -0.17 -4.69
N GLN A 94 3.66 -0.44 -4.48
CA GLN A 94 4.78 0.31 -5.05
C GLN A 94 4.87 0.13 -6.57
N VAL A 95 4.67 -1.08 -7.08
CA VAL A 95 4.76 -1.36 -8.52
C VAL A 95 3.42 -1.27 -9.26
N GLY A 96 2.31 -1.11 -8.52
CA GLY A 96 0.97 -1.05 -9.09
C GLY A 96 0.40 -2.41 -9.51
N ASN A 97 0.84 -3.50 -8.86
CA ASN A 97 0.38 -4.85 -9.12
C ASN A 97 -1.04 -5.06 -8.56
N MET A 98 -2.04 -4.73 -9.36
CA MET A 98 -3.45 -4.86 -9.00
C MET A 98 -3.89 -6.32 -8.82
N ILE A 99 -3.37 -7.22 -9.65
CA ILE A 99 -3.78 -8.63 -9.67
C ILE A 99 -3.42 -9.27 -8.33
N ASP A 100 -2.16 -9.14 -7.93
CA ASP A 100 -1.70 -9.77 -6.69
C ASP A 100 -2.09 -8.96 -5.45
N ALA A 101 -2.26 -7.63 -5.53
CA ALA A 101 -2.85 -6.87 -4.43
C ALA A 101 -4.24 -7.40 -4.07
N LYS A 102 -5.11 -7.65 -5.07
CA LYS A 102 -6.42 -8.26 -4.85
C LYS A 102 -6.31 -9.65 -4.24
N ARG A 103 -5.40 -10.48 -4.75
CA ARG A 103 -5.18 -11.84 -4.24
C ARG A 103 -4.74 -11.83 -2.78
N LEU A 104 -3.76 -11.00 -2.42
CA LEU A 104 -3.30 -10.84 -1.05
C LEU A 104 -4.46 -10.43 -0.11
N VAL A 105 -5.28 -9.47 -0.52
CA VAL A 105 -6.45 -9.03 0.26
C VAL A 105 -7.50 -10.15 0.37
N THR A 106 -7.76 -10.91 -0.69
CA THR A 106 -8.72 -12.02 -0.64
C THR A 106 -8.22 -13.23 0.14
N SER A 107 -6.91 -13.46 0.15
CA SER A 107 -6.27 -14.52 0.94
C SER A 107 -6.16 -14.17 2.41
N TRP A 108 -6.32 -12.89 2.76
CA TRP A 108 -6.40 -12.41 4.13
C TRP A 108 -7.80 -12.65 4.69
N SER A 109 -7.92 -13.58 5.64
CA SER A 109 -9.20 -13.96 6.26
C SER A 109 -9.73 -12.98 7.30
N LYS A 110 -8.97 -11.92 7.63
CA LYS A 110 -9.36 -10.87 8.59
C LYS A 110 -9.78 -9.58 7.85
N PRO A 111 -10.25 -8.53 8.53
CA PRO A 111 -10.59 -7.27 7.85
C PRO A 111 -9.43 -6.73 7.01
N ALA A 112 -9.71 -6.38 5.75
CA ALA A 112 -8.72 -5.85 4.82
C ALA A 112 -8.03 -4.57 5.35
N THR A 113 -8.72 -3.82 6.21
CA THR A 113 -8.18 -2.64 6.90
C THR A 113 -6.94 -2.97 7.73
N GLU A 114 -6.83 -4.19 8.29
CA GLU A 114 -5.65 -4.57 9.07
C GLU A 114 -4.37 -4.51 8.22
N ILE A 115 -4.37 -5.11 7.03
CA ILE A 115 -3.18 -5.18 6.16
C ILE A 115 -2.95 -3.90 5.35
N ILE A 116 -4.00 -3.19 4.96
CA ILE A 116 -3.89 -1.96 4.16
C ILE A 116 -3.29 -0.80 4.96
N PHE A 117 -3.39 -0.85 6.30
CA PHE A 117 -2.84 0.16 7.21
C PHE A 117 -1.61 -0.32 8.00
N LEU A 118 -1.08 -1.53 7.73
CA LEU A 118 0.17 -1.97 8.33
C LEU A 118 1.29 -1.00 7.97
N LYS A 119 1.98 -0.49 8.98
CA LYS A 119 3.10 0.42 8.78
C LYS A 119 4.41 -0.35 8.65
N ASN A 120 5.24 0.07 7.70
CA ASN A 120 6.65 -0.30 7.64
C ASN A 120 7.48 0.46 8.70
N THR A 121 8.80 0.29 8.72
CA THR A 121 9.67 0.92 9.74
C THR A 121 9.68 2.46 9.63
N HIS A 122 9.38 2.99 8.45
CA HIS A 122 9.26 4.42 8.18
C HIS A 122 7.85 5.00 8.45
N GLY A 123 6.92 4.17 8.94
CA GLY A 123 5.55 4.60 9.20
C GLY A 123 4.67 4.70 7.96
N VAL A 124 5.15 4.25 6.80
CA VAL A 124 4.44 4.22 5.52
C VAL A 124 3.51 3.01 5.47
N THR A 125 2.31 3.18 4.92
CA THR A 125 1.34 2.10 4.72
C THR A 125 1.29 1.69 3.24
N PRO A 126 0.79 0.48 2.88
CA PRO A 126 0.59 0.11 1.49
C PRO A 126 -0.28 1.11 0.73
N LEU A 127 -1.34 1.60 1.38
CA LEU A 127 -2.21 2.64 0.82
C LEU A 127 -1.45 3.92 0.48
N PHE A 128 -0.50 4.34 1.33
CA PHE A 128 0.34 5.51 1.06
C PHE A 128 1.37 5.21 -0.04
N SER A 129 1.97 4.03 -0.07
CA SER A 129 2.83 3.62 -1.20
C SER A 129 2.06 3.61 -2.53
N ALA A 130 0.74 3.41 -2.48
CA ALA A 130 -0.11 3.48 -3.65
C ALA A 130 -0.38 4.91 -4.13
N THR A 131 -0.23 5.95 -3.32
CA THR A 131 -0.42 7.33 -3.78
C THR A 131 0.79 7.85 -4.51
N SER A 132 2.01 7.55 -4.06
CA SER A 132 3.25 8.21 -4.51
C SER A 132 3.67 7.96 -5.97
N PHE A 133 2.98 7.10 -6.73
CA PHE A 133 3.38 6.81 -8.11
C PHE A 133 2.15 6.78 -9.03
N GLY A 134 2.13 7.62 -10.06
CA GLY A 134 0.95 7.98 -10.86
C GLY A 134 0.18 6.88 -11.61
N ARG A 135 0.56 5.60 -11.50
CA ARG A 135 -0.11 4.45 -12.15
C ARG A 135 -1.21 3.78 -11.30
N LYS A 136 -1.65 4.44 -10.22
CA LYS A 136 -2.28 3.75 -9.08
C LYS A 136 -3.67 4.25 -8.68
N LYS A 137 -4.31 5.06 -9.54
CA LYS A 137 -5.69 5.53 -9.34
C LYS A 137 -6.67 4.37 -9.12
N GLU A 138 -6.54 3.30 -9.90
CA GLU A 138 -7.40 2.12 -9.76
C GLU A 138 -7.16 1.38 -8.44
N MET A 139 -5.91 1.33 -7.97
CA MET A 139 -5.56 0.68 -6.70
C MET A 139 -6.16 1.43 -5.51
N LEU A 140 -6.08 2.77 -5.54
CA LEU A 140 -6.73 3.61 -4.55
C LEU A 140 -8.25 3.47 -4.58
N LYS A 141 -8.87 3.37 -5.77
CA LYS A 141 -10.32 3.09 -5.89
C LYS A 141 -10.68 1.73 -5.33
N TYR A 142 -9.88 0.70 -5.59
CA TYR A 142 -10.10 -0.64 -5.06
C TYR A 142 -10.04 -0.63 -3.53
N PHE A 143 -8.98 -0.07 -2.96
CA PHE A 143 -8.83 0.09 -1.52
C PHE A 143 -9.99 0.89 -0.90
N TYR A 144 -10.43 1.97 -1.55
CA TYR A 144 -11.60 2.72 -1.12
C TYR A 144 -12.88 1.88 -1.09
N SER A 145 -13.08 1.00 -2.08
CA SER A 145 -14.24 0.09 -2.12
C SER A 145 -14.26 -0.94 -0.98
N LEU A 146 -13.12 -1.17 -0.32
CA LEU A 146 -13.00 -2.07 0.83
C LEU A 146 -13.37 -1.42 2.19
N GLY A 147 -13.90 -0.20 2.20
CA GLY A 147 -14.43 0.42 3.43
C GLY A 147 -13.43 1.23 4.25
N ILE A 148 -12.37 1.77 3.63
CA ILE A 148 -11.28 2.56 4.25
C ILE A 148 -11.72 3.87 4.93
N LEU A 149 -12.98 4.25 4.78
CA LEU A 149 -13.56 5.53 5.23
C LEU A 149 -13.47 5.85 6.73
N LEU A 150 -13.00 4.90 7.54
CA LEU A 150 -13.07 4.96 9.00
C LEU A 150 -11.72 5.17 9.71
N SER A 151 -10.61 5.36 8.97
CA SER A 151 -9.27 5.39 9.58
C SER A 151 -8.73 6.82 9.84
N PRO A 152 -8.04 7.08 10.96
CA PRO A 152 -7.38 8.37 11.24
C PRO A 152 -6.22 8.72 10.28
N THR A 153 -5.86 7.82 9.36
CA THR A 153 -4.84 8.03 8.32
C THR A 153 -5.34 8.77 7.08
N VAL A 154 -6.64 9.12 7.03
CA VAL A 154 -7.23 9.87 5.91
C VAL A 154 -6.55 11.23 5.72
N GLY A 155 -6.05 11.85 6.79
CA GLY A 155 -5.38 13.15 6.71
C GLY A 155 -4.14 13.16 5.81
N PRO A 156 -3.07 12.40 6.14
CA PRO A 156 -1.88 12.29 5.29
C PRO A 156 -2.17 11.76 3.89
N LEU A 157 -3.16 10.87 3.76
CA LEU A 157 -3.62 10.35 2.48
C LEU A 157 -4.26 11.44 1.60
N LEU A 158 -5.07 12.31 2.19
CA LEU A 158 -5.69 13.43 1.48
C LEU A 158 -4.62 14.36 0.92
N GLN A 159 -3.59 14.71 1.70
CA GLN A 159 -2.50 15.55 1.23
C GLN A 159 -1.77 14.90 0.06
N SER A 160 -1.36 13.63 0.20
CA SER A 160 -0.62 12.92 -0.84
C SER A 160 -1.44 12.73 -2.12
N THR A 161 -2.74 12.43 -2.03
CA THR A 161 -3.60 12.32 -3.22
C THR A 161 -3.75 13.63 -3.97
N ILE A 162 -3.67 14.77 -3.29
CA ILE A 162 -3.68 16.09 -3.92
C ILE A 162 -2.33 16.41 -4.55
N ASP A 163 -1.23 16.17 -3.84
CA ASP A 163 0.13 16.39 -4.34
C ASP A 163 0.42 15.59 -5.62
N VAL A 164 -0.14 14.38 -5.73
CA VAL A 164 0.00 13.50 -6.90
C VAL A 164 -1.01 13.83 -8.01
N GLY A 165 -1.98 14.72 -7.76
CA GLY A 165 -2.95 15.16 -8.78
C GLY A 165 -4.13 14.20 -8.97
N PHE A 166 -4.63 13.59 -7.89
CA PHE A 166 -5.86 12.79 -7.88
C PHE A 166 -7.03 13.49 -7.17
N PRO A 167 -7.54 14.64 -7.69
CA PRO A 167 -8.57 15.44 -7.03
C PRO A 167 -9.89 14.69 -6.85
N ASP A 168 -10.24 13.76 -7.75
CA ASP A 168 -11.45 12.94 -7.64
C ASP A 168 -11.44 12.06 -6.37
N ILE A 169 -10.26 11.53 -6.02
CA ILE A 169 -10.08 10.66 -4.86
C ILE A 169 -10.05 11.52 -3.60
N ALA A 170 -9.33 12.64 -3.63
CA ALA A 170 -9.34 13.62 -2.55
C ALA A 170 -10.77 14.08 -2.20
N LEU A 171 -11.58 14.40 -3.22
CA LEU A 171 -12.98 14.80 -3.04
C LEU A 171 -13.85 13.69 -2.45
N LYS A 172 -13.60 12.42 -2.84
CA LYS A 172 -14.27 11.25 -2.24
C LYS A 172 -13.86 11.01 -0.79
N LEU A 173 -12.60 11.26 -0.43
CA LEU A 173 -12.13 11.19 0.95
C LEU A 173 -12.81 12.27 1.80
N VAL A 174 -12.86 13.51 1.31
CA VAL A 174 -13.50 14.62 2.04
C VAL A 174 -15.00 14.38 2.24
N LYS A 175 -15.71 13.88 1.23
CA LYS A 175 -17.17 13.66 1.32
C LYS A 175 -17.58 12.58 2.32
N ASN A 176 -16.74 11.55 2.48
CA ASN A 176 -17.12 10.34 3.18
C ASN A 176 -16.36 10.13 4.51
N SER A 177 -15.49 11.06 4.89
CA SER A 177 -14.78 11.06 6.17
C SER A 177 -15.30 12.16 7.09
N SER A 178 -15.41 11.86 8.38
CA SER A 178 -15.80 12.87 9.37
C SER A 178 -14.81 14.04 9.35
N ILE A 179 -15.33 15.27 9.33
CA ILE A 179 -14.55 16.52 9.26
C ILE A 179 -13.45 16.61 10.33
N LEU A 180 -13.67 15.96 11.49
CA LEU A 180 -12.71 15.86 12.60
C LEU A 180 -11.38 15.20 12.19
N TYR A 181 -11.40 14.15 11.36
CA TYR A 181 -10.18 13.47 10.90
C TYR A 181 -9.45 14.24 9.80
N LEU A 182 -10.13 15.19 9.17
CA LEU A 182 -9.64 15.96 8.03
C LEU A 182 -9.08 17.32 8.43
N GLN A 183 -9.46 17.85 9.61
CA GLN A 183 -9.15 19.23 10.02
C GLN A 183 -7.65 19.60 9.93
N PRO A 184 -6.69 18.75 10.36
CA PRO A 184 -5.27 19.07 10.23
C PRO A 184 -4.83 19.19 8.76
N SER A 185 -5.29 18.28 7.90
CA SER A 185 -4.95 18.25 6.47
C SER A 185 -5.66 19.34 5.68
N LEU A 186 -6.92 19.63 6.00
CA LEU A 186 -7.66 20.75 5.42
C LEU A 186 -7.00 22.09 5.76
N ASN A 187 -6.49 22.25 6.98
CA ASN A 187 -5.71 23.43 7.38
C ASN A 187 -4.38 23.55 6.64
N LEU A 188 -3.71 22.42 6.33
CA LEU A 188 -2.50 22.41 5.52
C LEU A 188 -2.81 22.79 4.05
N LEU A 189 -3.89 22.22 3.50
CA LEU A 189 -4.37 22.50 2.14
C LEU A 189 -4.83 23.95 1.96
N ALA A 190 -5.55 24.49 2.93
CA ALA A 190 -5.99 25.89 2.92
C ALA A 190 -4.81 26.88 2.91
N LYS A 191 -3.63 26.45 3.39
CA LYS A 191 -2.38 27.22 3.36
C LYS A 191 -1.52 26.95 2.12
N SER A 192 -1.89 25.96 1.30
CA SER A 192 -1.16 25.61 0.08
C SER A 192 -1.53 26.53 -1.08
N ASN A 193 -0.58 26.79 -1.98
CA ASN A 193 -0.80 27.62 -3.18
C ASN A 193 -1.66 26.92 -4.25
N LEU A 194 -2.12 25.69 -3.99
CA LEU A 194 -2.98 24.90 -4.89
C LEU A 194 -4.42 25.43 -4.95
N PHE A 195 -4.83 26.25 -3.98
CA PHE A 195 -6.11 26.96 -4.01
C PHE A 195 -5.87 28.48 -4.04
N PRO A 196 -6.58 29.24 -4.90
CA PRO A 196 -6.49 30.70 -4.91
C PRO A 196 -6.99 31.37 -3.62
N SER A 197 -7.60 30.62 -2.70
CA SER A 197 -7.89 31.08 -1.33
C SER A 197 -6.68 31.03 -0.40
N GLY A 198 -5.64 30.24 -0.72
CA GLY A 198 -4.39 30.12 0.02
C GLY A 198 -3.35 31.17 -0.37
N SER A 199 -3.45 31.77 -1.57
CA SER A 199 -2.86 33.08 -1.81
C SER A 199 -3.63 34.06 -0.95
N LYS A 200 -3.02 34.50 0.16
CA LYS A 200 -3.52 35.55 1.06
C LYS A 200 -4.33 36.53 0.22
N LEU A 201 -5.66 36.57 0.46
CA LEU A 201 -6.54 37.57 -0.12
C LEU A 201 -5.77 38.88 -0.08
N GLY A 202 -5.35 39.37 -1.25
CA GLY A 202 -4.55 40.57 -1.34
C GLY A 202 -5.43 41.77 -0.98
N PHE A 203 -5.49 42.73 -1.88
CA PHE A 203 -6.19 44.01 -1.73
C PHE A 203 -7.62 43.97 -1.12
N TRP A 204 -8.33 42.85 -1.20
CA TRP A 204 -9.72 42.70 -0.75
C TRP A 204 -9.96 42.54 0.76
N HIS A 205 -8.92 42.39 1.60
CA HIS A 205 -9.12 42.31 3.06
C HIS A 205 -9.73 43.61 3.65
N ARG A 206 -9.51 44.78 3.04
CA ARG A 206 -10.09 46.05 3.49
C ARG A 206 -11.59 46.18 3.20
N CYS A 207 -12.08 45.61 2.11
CA CYS A 207 -13.46 45.80 1.69
C CYS A 207 -14.47 44.98 2.50
N ILE A 208 -14.04 43.91 3.17
CA ILE A 208 -14.94 43.01 3.91
C ILE A 208 -15.10 43.42 5.39
N TYR A 209 -14.12 44.10 5.98
CA TYR A 209 -14.13 44.44 7.42
C TYR A 209 -14.44 45.92 7.76
N ASP A 210 -14.45 46.84 6.79
CA ASP A 210 -14.75 48.27 7.06
C ASP A 210 -16.25 48.61 7.12
N ARG A 211 -17.17 47.63 7.18
CA ARG A 211 -18.62 47.88 7.24
C ARG A 211 -19.29 47.58 8.58
N LYS A 212 -18.54 47.66 9.69
CA LYS A 212 -19.11 47.77 11.05
C LYS A 212 -18.32 48.76 11.93
N SER A 213 -18.38 50.04 11.60
CA SER A 213 -18.21 51.11 12.59
C SER A 213 -18.83 52.44 12.12
N SER A 214 -20.15 52.50 11.99
CA SER A 214 -20.86 53.79 11.96
C SER A 214 -22.37 53.59 12.08
N SER A 215 -22.85 53.55 13.32
CA SER A 215 -24.16 54.07 13.70
C SER A 215 -24.14 54.31 15.21
N LEU A 216 -23.90 55.57 15.58
CA LEU A 216 -24.51 56.19 16.77
C LEU A 216 -26.04 56.15 16.61
#